data_AF-A0A9N9SJ15-F1
#
_entry.id   AF-A0A9N9SJ15-F1
#
_cell.length_a   1.000
_cell.length_b   1.000
_cell.length_c   1.000
_cell.angle_alpha   90.00
_cell.angle_beta   90.00
_cell.angle_gamma   90.00
#
_symmetry.space_group_name_H-M   'P 1'
#
loop_
_entity.id
_entity.type
_entity.pdbx_description
1 polymer ?
#
loop_
_entity_poly.entity_id
_entity_poly.type
_entity_poly.pdbx_seq_one_letter_code
_entity_poly.pdbx_strand_id
1 'polypeptide(L)'
;MDDGHFCLSFQQIEICLALNHDIISSLSTLKRKLHKLGLFRRKNFTDILVIQQFITNNAKTHGQLQGYRWMHLKCLQNNSVVTQEMVCLLLPIKWLSKCLS
;
A
#
# COMPACT_ATOMS: atom_id res chain seq x y z
N MET A 1 13.44 -8.68 -9.09
CA MET A 1 13.00 -9.55 -7.98
C MET A 1 13.62 -8.93 -6.75
N ASP A 2 12.82 -8.19 -5.99
CA ASP A 2 13.02 -7.70 -4.60
C ASP A 2 12.08 -6.50 -4.37
N ASP A 3 10.77 -6.75 -4.44
CA ASP A 3 9.72 -5.80 -4.02
C ASP A 3 9.58 -5.82 -2.49
N GLY A 4 10.72 -5.76 -1.81
CA GLY A 4 10.83 -5.76 -0.36
C GLY A 4 10.43 -4.40 0.18
N HIS A 5 9.16 -4.26 0.53
CA HIS A 5 8.64 -3.18 1.37
C HIS A 5 9.54 -3.01 2.61
N PHE A 6 10.52 -2.10 2.54
CA PHE A 6 11.55 -1.88 3.55
C PHE A 6 10.89 -1.30 4.81
N CYS A 7 10.39 -2.18 5.67
CA CYS A 7 9.64 -1.82 6.85
C CYS A 7 10.63 -1.66 8.01
N LEU A 8 11.46 -0.61 7.96
CA LEU A 8 12.42 -0.32 9.02
C LEU A 8 11.70 -0.25 10.37
N SER A 9 12.26 -0.91 11.38
CA SER A 9 11.83 -0.75 12.76
C SER A 9 12.14 0.67 13.23
N PHE A 10 11.42 1.18 14.24
CA PHE A 10 11.73 2.50 14.79
C PHE A 10 13.17 2.61 15.29
N GLN A 11 13.76 1.50 15.78
CA GLN A 11 15.17 1.44 16.17
C GLN A 11 16.11 1.59 14.97
N GLN A 12 15.80 0.96 13.83
CA GLN A 12 16.61 1.11 12.63
C GLN A 12 16.53 2.54 12.07
N ILE A 13 15.35 3.17 12.13
CA ILE A 13 15.18 4.58 11.73
C ILE A 13 16.03 5.49 12.64
N GLU A 14 16.00 5.26 13.96
CA GLU A 14 16.82 5.98 14.94
C GLU A 14 18.32 5.84 14.64
N ILE A 15 18.79 4.61 14.37
CA ILE A 15 20.19 4.35 14.00
C ILE A 15 20.55 5.06 12.68
N CYS A 16 19.69 4.99 11.66
CA CYS A 16 19.94 5.68 10.39
C CYS A 16 20.02 7.20 10.55
N LEU A 17 19.17 7.78 11.39
CA LEU A 17 19.18 9.21 11.71
C LEU A 17 20.45 9.63 12.44
N ALA A 18 20.92 8.81 13.38
CA ALA A 18 22.18 9.05 14.08
C ALA A 18 23.38 8.95 13.13
N LEU A 19 23.44 7.91 12.29
CA LEU A 19 24.60 7.66 11.41
C LEU A 19 24.70 8.62 10.22
N ASN A 20 23.57 9.02 9.61
CA ASN A 20 23.58 9.80 8.36
C ASN A 20 23.35 11.29 8.57
N HIS A 21 22.70 11.68 9.69
CA HIS A 21 22.30 13.05 9.94
C HIS A 21 22.73 13.58 11.31
N ASP A 22 23.44 12.77 12.12
CA ASP A 22 23.87 13.10 13.49
C ASP A 22 22.70 13.51 14.42
N ILE A 23 21.49 13.04 14.11
CA ILE A 23 20.28 13.31 14.90
C ILE A 23 20.15 12.24 15.97
N ILE A 24 20.64 12.55 17.18
CA ILE A 24 20.44 11.70 18.35
C ILE A 24 19.10 12.04 18.99
N SER A 25 18.13 11.14 18.87
CA SER A 25 16.82 11.31 19.50
C SER A 25 16.32 10.00 20.05
N SER A 26 15.73 10.00 21.24
CA SER A 26 15.13 8.79 21.79
C SER A 26 13.99 8.27 20.91
N LEU A 27 13.81 6.97 20.89
CA LEU A 27 12.72 6.27 20.20
C LEU A 27 11.33 6.89 20.47
N SER A 28 11.07 7.35 21.70
CA SER A 28 9.84 8.06 22.08
C SER A 28 9.67 9.40 21.34
N THR A 29 10.76 10.18 21.24
CA THR A 29 10.80 11.46 20.55
C THR A 29 10.65 11.27 19.05
N LEU A 30 11.31 10.25 18.50
CA LEU A 30 11.19 9.87 17.10
C LEU A 30 9.75 9.51 16.75
N LYS A 31 9.10 8.63 17.53
CA LYS A 31 7.69 8.27 17.34
C LYS A 31 6.77 9.49 17.37
N ARG A 32 6.95 10.39 18.33
CA ARG A 32 6.16 11.63 18.43
C ARG A 32 6.36 12.54 17.22
N LYS A 33 7.60 12.72 16.76
CA LYS A 33 7.91 13.53 15.56
C LYS A 33 7.29 12.91 14.30
N LEU A 34 7.47 11.60 14.10
CA LEU A 34 6.87 10.88 12.96
C LEU A 34 5.35 10.99 12.97
N HIS A 35 4.71 10.87 14.15
CA HIS A 35 3.27 11.06 14.30
C HIS A 35 2.83 12.49 13.94
N LYS A 36 3.54 13.51 14.45
CA LYS A 36 3.25 14.92 14.13
C LYS A 36 3.40 15.23 12.64
N LEU A 37 4.34 14.56 11.98
CA LEU A 37 4.59 14.69 10.54
C LEU A 37 3.70 13.78 9.67
N GLY A 38 2.82 12.97 10.27
CA GLY A 38 1.98 12.03 9.52
C GLY A 38 2.75 10.86 8.87
N LEU A 39 4.00 10.64 9.27
CA LEU A 39 4.89 9.61 8.75
C LEU A 39 4.63 8.26 9.45
N PHE A 40 3.43 7.74 9.25
CA PHE A 40 3.02 6.44 9.80
C PHE A 40 3.47 5.29 8.90
N ARG A 41 3.75 4.14 9.53
CA ARG A 41 3.88 2.86 8.82
C ARG A 41 2.55 2.62 8.10
N ARG A 42 2.57 2.69 6.76
CA ARG A 42 1.40 2.89 5.87
C ARG A 42 0.14 2.12 6.33
N LYS A 43 -0.80 2.85 6.93
CA LYS A 43 -2.21 2.47 7.12
C LYS A 43 -3.17 3.43 6.40
N ASN A 44 -2.64 4.43 5.69
CA ASN A 44 -3.45 5.34 4.89
C ASN A 44 -3.81 4.59 3.60
N PHE A 45 -4.93 3.86 3.64
CA PHE A 45 -5.48 3.25 2.44
C PHE A 45 -5.74 4.33 1.40
N THR A 46 -5.47 4.01 0.14
CA THR A 46 -5.84 4.88 -0.97
C THR A 46 -7.36 5.07 -0.95
N ASP A 47 -7.82 6.27 -1.31
CA ASP A 47 -9.24 6.58 -1.36
C ASP A 47 -9.99 5.54 -2.23
N ILE A 48 -11.12 5.07 -1.73
CA ILE A 48 -11.96 4.06 -2.37
C ILE A 48 -12.36 4.50 -3.78
N LEU A 49 -12.67 5.78 -4.00
CA LEU A 49 -13.08 6.31 -5.30
C LEU A 49 -11.93 6.25 -6.31
N VAL A 50 -10.71 6.56 -5.87
CA VAL A 50 -9.50 6.49 -6.69
C VAL A 50 -9.23 5.05 -7.11
N ILE A 51 -9.37 4.10 -6.18
CA ILE A 51 -9.21 2.67 -6.46
C ILE A 51 -10.28 2.19 -7.44
N GLN A 52 -11.55 2.55 -7.21
CA GLN A 52 -12.66 2.16 -8.07
C GLN A 52 -12.48 2.68 -9.50
N GLN A 53 -12.06 3.93 -9.65
CA GLN A 53 -11.76 4.51 -10.97
C GLN A 53 -10.60 3.77 -11.65
N PHE A 54 -9.54 3.46 -10.91
CA PHE A 54 -8.39 2.71 -11.44
C PHE A 54 -8.77 1.29 -11.90
N ILE A 55 -9.53 0.56 -11.09
CA ILE A 55 -10.03 -0.79 -11.41
C ILE A 55 -10.91 -0.73 -12.66
N THR A 56 -11.83 0.24 -12.73
CA THR A 56 -12.75 0.40 -13.87
C THR A 56 -11.99 0.68 -15.17
N ASN A 57 -10.96 1.53 -15.10
CA ASN A 57 -10.16 1.88 -16.27
C ASN A 57 -9.32 0.69 -16.78
N ASN A 58 -8.72 -0.07 -15.86
CA ASN A 58 -7.95 -1.28 -16.20
C ASN A 58 -8.84 -2.44 -16.69
N ALA A 59 -10.06 -2.55 -16.16
CA ALA A 59 -11.02 -3.57 -16.57
C ALA A 59 -11.47 -3.39 -18.03
N LYS A 60 -11.56 -2.13 -18.51
CA LYS A 60 -11.91 -1.83 -19.91
C LYS A 60 -10.78 -2.17 -20.89
N THR A 61 -9.53 -2.07 -20.47
CA THR A 61 -8.37 -2.19 -21.36
C THR A 61 -7.82 -3.60 -21.43
N HIS A 62 -7.44 -4.20 -20.31
CA HIS A 62 -6.62 -5.43 -20.30
C HIS A 62 -7.06 -6.49 -19.26
N GLY A 63 -8.09 -6.20 -18.46
CA GLY A 63 -8.29 -6.88 -17.19
C GLY A 63 -8.96 -8.26 -17.24
N GLN A 64 -9.96 -8.48 -18.09
CA GLN A 64 -11.03 -9.51 -17.88
C GLN A 64 -10.55 -10.95 -17.57
N LEU A 65 -9.32 -11.29 -17.93
CA LEU A 65 -8.80 -12.65 -17.79
C LEU A 65 -8.03 -12.92 -16.49
N GLN A 66 -7.46 -11.91 -15.82
CA GLN A 66 -6.39 -12.13 -14.84
C GLN A 66 -6.83 -12.19 -13.37
N GLY A 67 -8.09 -11.86 -13.06
CA GLY A 67 -8.68 -11.99 -11.72
C GLY A 67 -8.26 -10.92 -10.70
N TYR A 68 -8.76 -11.05 -9.46
CA TYR A 68 -8.63 -10.01 -8.42
C TYR A 68 -7.22 -9.89 -7.82
N ARG A 69 -6.48 -11.01 -7.70
CA ARG A 69 -5.10 -11.00 -7.21
C ARG A 69 -4.18 -10.21 -8.13
N TRP A 70 -4.37 -10.33 -9.44
CA TRP A 70 -3.62 -9.54 -10.39
C TRP A 70 -3.97 -8.05 -10.30
N MET A 71 -5.25 -7.71 -10.14
CA MET A 71 -5.68 -6.33 -9.95
C MET A 71 -5.08 -5.73 -8.65
N HIS A 72 -5.00 -6.52 -7.58
CA HIS A 72 -4.34 -6.12 -6.33
C HIS A 72 -2.88 -5.77 -6.54
N LEU A 73 -2.12 -6.64 -7.22
CA LEU A 73 -0.72 -6.37 -7.58
C LEU A 73 -0.59 -5.11 -8.44
N LYS A 74 -1.51 -4.88 -9.36
CA LYS A 74 -1.49 -3.70 -10.22
C LYS A 74 -1.78 -2.40 -9.47
N CYS A 75 -2.67 -2.45 -8.48
CA CYS A 75 -2.87 -1.32 -7.56
C CYS A 75 -1.59 -1.02 -6.76
N LEU A 76 -0.90 -2.05 -6.25
CA LEU A 76 0.37 -1.88 -5.53
C LEU A 76 1.46 -1.28 -6.42
N GLN A 77 1.57 -1.73 -7.67
CA GLN A 77 2.50 -1.18 -8.67
C GLN A 77 2.20 0.29 -9.01
N ASN A 78 0.93 0.70 -8.93
CA ASN A 78 0.50 2.09 -9.10
C ASN A 78 0.57 2.90 -7.79
N ASN A 79 1.47 2.52 -6.88
CA ASN A 79 1.67 3.16 -5.57
C ASN A 79 0.41 3.27 -4.69
N SER A 80 -0.63 2.48 -4.96
CA SER A 80 -1.86 2.47 -4.17
C SER A 80 -1.70 1.53 -2.99
N VAL A 81 -2.20 1.94 -1.82
CA VAL A 81 -2.19 1.15 -0.59
C VAL A 81 -3.57 0.53 -0.41
N VAL A 82 -3.71 -0.75 -0.76
CA VAL A 82 -4.99 -1.48 -0.76
C VAL A 82 -4.85 -2.89 -0.23
N THR A 83 -5.88 -3.41 0.44
CA THR A 83 -5.97 -4.84 0.76
C THR A 83 -6.57 -5.63 -0.39
N GLN A 84 -6.34 -6.94 -0.41
CA GLN A 84 -6.99 -7.84 -1.38
C GLN A 84 -8.52 -7.82 -1.21
N GLU A 85 -9.00 -7.72 0.02
CA GLU A 85 -10.42 -7.62 0.36
C GLU A 85 -11.06 -6.36 -0.23
N MET A 86 -10.43 -5.19 -0.09
CA MET A 86 -10.90 -3.95 -0.71
C MET A 86 -11.00 -4.09 -2.24
N VAL A 87 -9.99 -4.69 -2.87
CA VAL A 87 -10.00 -4.92 -4.33
C VAL A 87 -11.11 -5.90 -4.72
N CYS A 88 -11.34 -6.94 -3.92
CA CYS A 88 -12.42 -7.90 -4.14
C CYS A 88 -13.81 -7.23 -4.08
N LEU A 89 -14.06 -6.40 -3.06
CA LEU A 89 -15.31 -5.67 -2.88
C LEU A 89 -15.57 -4.64 -3.99
N LEU A 90 -14.52 -4.04 -4.53
CA LEU A 90 -14.60 -3.01 -5.58
C LEU A 90 -14.60 -3.58 -7.01
N LEU A 91 -14.39 -4.90 -7.17
CA LEU A 91 -14.44 -5.53 -8.48
C LEU A 91 -15.88 -5.63 -8.98
N PRO A 92 -16.13 -5.34 -10.26
CA PRO A 92 -17.45 -5.50 -10.85
C PRO A 92 -17.92 -6.96 -10.74
N ILE A 93 -19.20 -7.16 -10.44
CA ILE A 93 -19.84 -8.48 -10.24
C ILE A 93 -19.53 -9.49 -11.37
N LYS A 94 -19.35 -9.01 -12.61
CA LYS A 94 -18.96 -9.83 -13.77
C LYS A 94 -17.62 -10.58 -13.61
N TRP A 95 -16.82 -10.24 -12.60
CA TRP A 95 -15.54 -10.86 -12.29
C TRP A 95 -15.56 -11.79 -11.07
N LEU A 96 -16.64 -11.76 -10.28
CA LEU A 96 -16.77 -12.55 -9.05
C LEU A 96 -16.86 -14.06 -9.31
N SER A 97 -17.24 -14.47 -10.52
CA SER A 97 -17.29 -15.90 -10.91
C SER A 97 -15.92 -16.60 -10.84
N LYS A 98 -14.81 -15.85 -10.88
CA LYS A 98 -13.45 -16.39 -10.70
C LYS A 98 -12.92 -16.28 -9.25
N CYS A 99 -13.66 -15.65 -8.34
CA CYS A 99 -13.22 -15.42 -6.97
C CYS A 99 -13.73 -16.49 -5.98
N LEU A 100 -14.76 -17.25 -6.37
CA LEU A 100 -15.44 -18.27 -5.55
C LEU A 100 -15.27 -19.71 -6.09
N SER A 101 -14.37 -19.93 -7.06
CA SER A 101 -13.88 -21.25 -7.48
C SER A 101 -12.44 -21.43 -7.03
#